data_AF-A0A347U6Q9-F1
#
_entry.id   AF-A0A347U6Q9-F1
#
_cell.length_a   1.000
_cell.length_b   1.000
_cell.length_c   1.000
_cell.angle_alpha   90.00
_cell.angle_beta   90.00
_cell.angle_gamma   90.00
#
_symmetry.space_group_name_H-M   'P 1'
#
loop_
_entity.id
_entity.type
_entity.pdbx_description
1 polymer ?
#
loop_
_entity_poly.entity_id
_entity_poly.type
_entity_poly.pdbx_seq_one_letter_code
_entity_poly.pdbx_strand_id
1 'polypeptide(L)'
;MKDITINTGTPRNVLGHVISGAVASAVISGAINYKKAQSRQITKKEAIKDTIKRTSQGAIATGSAIATANYLGQEGGLFKALTAASIGMMGIYAIEVIEEKLDQKYLTNQNIPVEEEDYE
;
A
#
# COMPACT_ATOMS: atom_id res chain seq x y z
N MET A 1 32.08 -7.09 -5.24
CA MET A 1 31.34 -5.81 -5.26
C MET A 1 31.68 -5.08 -3.97
N LYS A 2 31.96 -3.77 -4.02
CA LYS A 2 32.22 -2.99 -2.79
C LYS A 2 30.91 -2.99 -1.98
N ASP A 3 30.95 -3.32 -0.69
CA ASP A 3 29.77 -3.24 0.18
C ASP A 3 29.32 -1.79 0.30
N ILE A 4 28.27 -1.43 -0.45
CA ILE A 4 27.64 -0.12 -0.35
C ILE A 4 26.64 -0.21 0.80
N THR A 5 27.11 0.17 1.99
CA THR A 5 26.27 0.37 3.17
C THR A 5 25.96 1.85 3.29
N ILE A 6 24.67 2.22 3.28
CA ILE A 6 24.23 3.61 3.43
C ILE A 6 23.79 3.80 4.88
N ASN A 7 24.32 4.79 5.58
CA ASN A 7 23.85 5.09 6.92
C ASN A 7 22.42 5.68 6.87
N THR A 8 21.42 4.85 7.18
CA THR A 8 20.00 5.23 7.24
C THR A 8 19.51 5.52 8.67
N GLY A 9 20.45 5.59 9.62
CA GLY A 9 20.21 5.70 11.06
C GLY A 9 19.93 4.36 11.72
N THR A 10 19.39 4.40 12.95
CA THR A 10 19.03 3.20 13.71
C THR A 10 17.83 2.47 13.08
N PRO A 11 17.83 1.12 13.04
CA PRO A 11 16.68 0.35 12.57
C PRO A 11 15.39 0.68 13.30
N ARG A 12 14.29 0.82 12.54
CA ARG A 12 12.96 1.20 13.05
C ARG A 12 12.01 0.00 13.05
N ASN A 13 11.00 0.00 13.92
CA ASN A 13 9.98 -1.05 13.96
C ASN A 13 9.05 -0.97 12.73
N VAL A 14 9.12 -1.97 11.85
CA VAL A 14 8.34 -2.01 10.59
C VAL A 14 6.83 -2.09 10.87
N LEU A 15 6.39 -2.98 11.76
CA LEU A 15 4.97 -3.20 12.04
C LEU A 15 4.31 -1.95 12.65
N GLY A 16 4.99 -1.28 13.58
CA GLY A 16 4.51 -0.02 14.15
C GLY A 16 4.35 1.06 13.08
N HIS A 17 5.26 1.11 12.11
CA HIS A 17 5.17 2.05 11.00
C HIS A 17 4.06 1.69 10.01
N VAL A 18 3.81 0.41 9.72
CA VAL A 18 2.66 -0.05 8.93
C VAL A 18 1.35 0.46 9.54
N ILE A 19 1.16 0.24 10.85
CA ILE A 19 -0.05 0.67 11.57
C ILE A 19 -0.17 2.19 11.54
N SER A 20 0.92 2.92 11.81
CA SER A 20 0.89 4.38 11.79
C SER A 20 0.59 4.95 10.40
N GLY A 21 1.14 4.33 9.34
CA GLY A 21 0.89 4.72 7.96
C GLY A 21 -0.56 4.49 7.57
N ALA A 22 -1.16 3.37 8.01
CA ALA A 22 -2.58 3.10 7.83
C ALA A 22 -3.43 4.18 8.50
N VAL A 23 -3.20 4.46 9.79
CA VAL A 23 -3.97 5.45 10.56
C VAL A 23 -3.84 6.85 9.97
N ALA A 24 -2.61 7.29 9.65
CA ALA A 24 -2.38 8.60 9.06
C ALA A 24 -3.09 8.75 7.72
N SER A 25 -2.97 7.75 6.84
CA SER A 25 -3.68 7.75 5.57
C SER A 25 -5.19 7.76 5.75
N ALA A 26 -5.74 6.95 6.65
CA ALA A 26 -7.18 6.89 6.93
C ALA A 26 -7.73 8.25 7.37
N VAL A 27 -7.04 8.93 8.30
CA VAL A 27 -7.44 10.24 8.80
C VAL A 27 -7.41 11.28 7.67
N ILE A 28 -6.31 11.34 6.92
CA ILE A 28 -6.14 12.33 5.84
C ILE A 28 -7.13 12.08 4.71
N SER A 29 -7.21 10.86 4.20
CA SER A 29 -8.14 10.52 3.12
C SER A 29 -9.59 10.64 3.57
N GLY A 30 -9.91 10.23 4.80
CA GLY A 30 -11.24 10.35 5.38
C GLY A 30 -11.69 11.80 5.46
N ALA A 31 -10.83 12.71 5.94
CA ALA A 31 -11.13 14.14 5.98
C ALA A 31 -11.33 14.75 4.59
N ILE A 32 -10.44 14.41 3.64
CA ILE A 32 -10.54 14.89 2.25
C ILE A 32 -11.83 14.38 1.60
N ASN A 33 -12.12 13.08 1.73
CA ASN A 33 -13.28 12.45 1.10
C ASN A 33 -14.60 12.86 1.76
N TYR A 34 -14.61 13.11 3.07
CA TYR A 34 -15.75 13.71 3.76
C TYR A 34 -16.12 15.06 3.13
N LYS A 35 -15.13 15.95 2.93
CA LYS A 35 -15.35 17.25 2.31
C LYS A 35 -15.86 17.11 0.87
N LYS A 36 -15.28 16.20 0.08
CA LYS A 36 -15.72 15.93 -1.30
C LYS A 36 -17.16 15.40 -1.35
N ALA A 37 -17.53 14.48 -0.45
CA ALA A 37 -18.88 13.94 -0.36
C ALA A 37 -19.91 15.01 0.05
N GLN A 38 -19.56 15.85 1.03
CA GLN A 38 -20.40 16.98 1.45
C GLN A 38 -20.61 17.98 0.31
N SER A 39 -19.59 18.19 -0.51
CA SER A 39 -19.63 19.07 -1.69
C SER A 39 -20.26 18.41 -2.93
N ARG A 40 -20.85 17.21 -2.79
CA ARG A 40 -21.44 16.42 -3.88
C ARG A 40 -20.50 16.13 -5.06
N GLN A 41 -19.18 16.12 -4.82
CA GLN A 41 -18.18 15.79 -5.84
C GLN A 41 -18.00 14.28 -6.00
N ILE A 42 -18.25 13.52 -4.94
CA ILE A 42 -18.24 12.06 -4.90
C ILE A 42 -19.42 11.58 -4.05
N THR A 43 -19.81 10.33 -4.23
CA THR A 43 -20.79 9.65 -3.38
C THR A 43 -20.18 9.24 -2.04
N LYS A 44 -21.03 8.97 -1.03
CA LYS A 44 -20.59 8.41 0.26
C LYS A 44 -19.90 7.05 0.09
N LYS A 45 -20.36 6.23 -0.87
CA LYS A 45 -19.77 4.92 -1.17
C LYS A 45 -18.35 5.06 -1.71
N GLU A 46 -18.14 5.94 -2.68
CA GLU A 46 -16.81 6.26 -3.23
C GLU A 46 -15.88 6.85 -2.17
N ALA A 47 -16.41 7.71 -1.29
CA ALA A 47 -15.65 8.27 -0.19
C ALA A 47 -15.11 7.19 0.77
N ILE A 48 -15.93 6.19 1.12
CA ILE A 48 -15.51 5.06 1.97
C ILE A 48 -14.51 4.19 1.22
N LYS A 49 -14.78 3.85 -0.05
CA LYS A 49 -13.92 3.01 -0.88
C LYS A 49 -12.52 3.61 -1.05
N ASP A 50 -12.41 4.89 -1.42
CA ASP A 50 -11.12 5.58 -1.58
C ASP A 50 -10.40 5.71 -0.23
N THR A 51 -11.11 5.93 0.87
CA THR A 51 -10.51 5.96 2.21
C THR A 51 -9.89 4.61 2.58
N ILE A 52 -10.61 3.50 2.34
CA ILE A 52 -10.09 2.15 2.59
C ILE A 52 -8.88 1.87 1.69
N LYS A 53 -8.98 2.17 0.39
CA LYS A 53 -7.85 2.00 -0.53
C LYS A 53 -6.61 2.74 -0.05
N ARG A 54 -6.73 4.04 0.24
CA ARG A 54 -5.61 4.89 0.68
C ARG A 54 -5.06 4.45 2.03
N THR A 55 -5.90 3.94 2.92
CA THR A 55 -5.48 3.35 4.20
C THR A 55 -4.55 2.16 3.94
N SER A 56 -4.99 1.20 3.12
CA SER A 56 -4.19 0.02 2.75
C SER A 56 -2.88 0.41 2.06
N GLN A 57 -2.94 1.32 1.09
CA GLN A 57 -1.74 1.82 0.40
C GLN A 57 -0.78 2.56 1.34
N GLY A 58 -1.30 3.35 2.28
CA GLY A 58 -0.50 4.02 3.30
C GLY A 58 0.24 3.05 4.21
N ALA A 59 -0.44 1.97 4.59
CA ALA A 59 0.16 0.88 5.38
C ALA A 59 1.32 0.22 4.62
N ILE A 60 1.09 -0.18 3.37
CA ILE A 60 2.07 -0.86 2.51
C ILE A 60 3.25 0.07 2.18
N ALA A 61 2.97 1.31 1.75
CA ALA A 61 4.00 2.28 1.39
C ALA A 61 4.93 2.57 2.57
N THR A 62 4.36 2.81 3.76
CA THR A 62 5.15 3.13 4.96
C THR A 62 5.93 1.91 5.43
N GLY A 63 5.29 0.73 5.48
CA GLY A 63 5.94 -0.51 5.88
C GLY A 63 7.13 -0.87 4.97
N SER A 64 6.91 -0.83 3.66
CA SER A 64 7.95 -1.14 2.68
C SER A 64 9.09 -0.11 2.71
N ALA A 65 8.78 1.18 2.78
CA ALA A 65 9.81 2.22 2.90
C ALA A 65 10.70 2.04 4.14
N ILE A 66 10.11 1.71 5.29
CA ILE A 66 10.86 1.49 6.52
C ILE A 66 11.67 0.19 6.46
N ALA A 67 11.11 -0.88 5.89
CA ALA A 67 11.85 -2.12 5.67
C ALA A 67 13.05 -1.90 4.72
N THR A 68 12.83 -1.22 3.60
CA THR A 68 13.88 -0.84 2.66
C THR A 68 14.96 0.01 3.33
N ALA A 69 14.59 1.03 4.10
CA ALA A 69 15.55 1.88 4.81
C ALA A 69 16.37 1.08 5.84
N ASN A 70 15.72 0.18 6.59
CA ASN A 70 16.42 -0.71 7.53
C ASN A 70 17.42 -1.62 6.81
N TYR A 71 17.04 -2.20 5.67
CA TYR A 71 17.93 -3.06 4.88
C TYR A 71 19.07 -2.30 4.23
N LEU A 72 18.86 -1.08 3.70
CA LEU A 72 19.93 -0.24 3.18
C LEU A 72 20.99 0.12 4.23
N GLY A 73 20.58 0.17 5.50
CA GLY A 73 21.45 0.40 6.66
C GLY A 73 22.29 -0.81 7.08
N GLN A 74 22.06 -1.98 6.49
CA GLN A 74 22.79 -3.21 6.78
C GLN A 74 23.88 -3.46 5.75
N GLU A 75 25.00 -4.03 6.20
CA GLU A 75 26.07 -4.50 5.31
C GLU A 75 25.52 -5.59 4.36
N GLY A 76 25.79 -5.43 3.06
CA GLY A 76 25.24 -6.31 2.01
C GLY A 76 23.71 -6.23 1.82
N GLY A 77 23.03 -5.27 2.44
CA GLY A 77 21.56 -5.22 2.49
C GLY A 77 20.85 -4.69 1.24
N LEU A 78 21.57 -4.27 0.19
CA LEU A 78 21.01 -3.67 -1.02
C LEU A 78 19.97 -4.55 -1.71
N PHE A 79 20.24 -5.85 -1.88
CA PHE A 79 19.27 -6.78 -2.49
C PHE A 79 18.01 -6.92 -1.64
N LYS A 80 18.13 -6.97 -0.30
CA LYS A 80 16.98 -7.02 0.61
C LYS A 80 16.16 -5.74 0.55
N ALA A 81 16.84 -4.60 0.44
CA ALA A 81 16.20 -3.29 0.29
C ALA A 81 15.41 -3.17 -1.01
N LEU A 82 15.99 -3.61 -2.13
CA LEU A 82 15.32 -3.67 -3.43
C LEU A 82 14.11 -4.60 -3.37
N THR A 83 14.26 -5.81 -2.82
CA THR A 83 13.14 -6.75 -2.67
C THR A 83 12.01 -6.15 -1.84
N ALA A 84 12.32 -5.52 -0.70
CA ALA A 84 11.32 -4.89 0.14
C ALA A 84 10.58 -3.75 -0.58
N ALA A 85 11.30 -2.93 -1.34
CA ALA A 85 10.71 -1.85 -2.13
C ALA A 85 9.80 -2.40 -3.23
N SER A 86 10.26 -3.43 -3.96
CA SER A 86 9.50 -4.11 -5.01
C SER A 86 8.23 -4.74 -4.47
N ILE A 87 8.28 -5.42 -3.33
CA ILE A 87 7.08 -5.98 -2.67
C ILE A 87 6.10 -4.86 -2.30
N GLY A 88 6.60 -3.72 -1.79
CA GLY A 88 5.77 -2.55 -1.51
C GLY A 88 5.05 -2.01 -2.74
N MET A 89 5.78 -1.83 -3.84
CA MET A 89 5.22 -1.36 -5.11
C MET A 89 4.20 -2.34 -5.68
N MET A 90 4.52 -3.63 -5.68
CA MET A 90 3.62 -4.69 -6.15
C MET A 90 2.37 -4.79 -5.27
N GLY A 91 2.50 -4.63 -3.95
CA GLY A 91 1.36 -4.61 -3.04
C GLY A 91 0.42 -3.44 -3.31
N ILE A 92 0.94 -2.25 -3.60
CA ILE A 92 0.12 -1.10 -3.99
C ILE A 92 -0.57 -1.36 -5.34
N TYR A 93 0.16 -1.90 -6.33
CA TYR A 93 -0.41 -2.27 -7.62
C TYR A 93 -1.53 -3.31 -7.50
N ALA A 94 -1.32 -4.34 -6.68
CA ALA A 94 -2.33 -5.37 -6.42
C ALA A 94 -3.62 -4.76 -5.83
N ILE A 95 -3.52 -3.77 -4.93
CA ILE A 95 -4.68 -3.06 -4.39
C ILE A 95 -5.46 -2.33 -5.50
N GLU A 96 -4.78 -1.66 -6.43
CA GLU A 96 -5.43 -0.98 -7.57
C GLU A 96 -6.11 -2.01 -8.50
N VAL A 97 -5.43 -3.12 -8.84
CA VAL A 97 -6.02 -4.18 -9.67
C VAL A 97 -7.22 -4.84 -9.00
N ILE A 98 -7.16 -5.12 -7.70
CA ILE A 98 -8.30 -5.65 -6.93
C ILE A 98 -9.47 -4.66 -6.98
N GLU A 99 -9.20 -3.37 -6.84
CA GLU A 99 -10.23 -2.34 -6.92
C GLU A 99 -10.90 -2.31 -8.30
N GLU A 100 -10.11 -2.30 -9.38
CA GLU A 100 -10.61 -2.34 -10.76
C GLU A 100 -11.46 -3.58 -11.02
N LYS A 101 -10.99 -4.76 -10.61
CA LYS A 101 -11.73 -6.03 -10.75
C LYS A 101 -13.03 -6.03 -9.93
N LEU A 102 -13.02 -5.46 -8.73
CA LEU A 102 -14.24 -5.32 -7.90
C LEU A 102 -15.25 -4.39 -8.58
N ASP A 103 -14.82 -3.24 -9.09
CA ASP A 103 -15.71 -2.31 -9.80
C ASP A 103 -16.32 -2.96 -11.05
N GLN A 104 -15.52 -3.67 -11.84
CA GLN A 104 -16.01 -4.42 -12.99
C GLN A 104 -17.08 -5.45 -12.58
N LYS A 105 -16.82 -6.25 -11.53
CA LYS A 105 -17.78 -7.25 -11.03
C LYS A 105 -19.12 -6.62 -10.62
N TYR A 106 -19.09 -5.50 -9.92
CA TYR A 106 -20.32 -4.81 -9.49
C TYR A 106 -21.05 -4.09 -10.64
N LEU A 107 -20.36 -3.75 -11.73
CA LEU A 107 -20.97 -3.15 -12.92
C LEU A 107 -21.57 -4.20 -13.87
N THR A 108 -21.00 -5.41 -13.95
CA THR A 108 -21.44 -6.44 -14.89
C THR A 108 -22.34 -7.52 -14.28
N ASN A 109 -22.52 -7.58 -12.95
CA ASN A 109 -23.21 -8.68 -12.24
C ASN A 109 -22.65 -10.07 -12.60
N GLN A 110 -21.43 -10.16 -13.11
CA GLN A 110 -20.77 -11.42 -13.46
C GLN A 110 -19.91 -11.89 -12.29
N ASN A 111 -19.97 -13.18 -11.97
CA ASN A 111 -18.98 -13.80 -11.08
C ASN A 111 -17.65 -13.88 -11.83
N ILE A 112 -16.82 -12.83 -11.72
CA ILE A 112 -15.44 -12.88 -12.19
C ILE A 112 -14.68 -13.83 -11.25
N PRO A 113 -14.13 -14.95 -11.74
CA PRO A 113 -13.21 -15.76 -10.96
C PRO A 113 -11.97 -14.92 -10.68
N VAL A 114 -11.61 -14.78 -9.41
CA VAL A 114 -10.26 -14.34 -9.05
C VAL A 114 -9.39 -15.54 -9.40
N GLU A 115 -8.61 -15.43 -10.49
CA GLU A 115 -7.70 -16.49 -10.93
C GLU A 115 -6.93 -17.04 -9.73
N GLU A 116 -7.23 -18.28 -9.36
CA GLU A 116 -6.34 -19.08 -8.53
C GLU A 116 -5.12 -19.37 -9.40
N GLU A 117 -3.93 -19.03 -8.93
CA GLU A 117 -2.70 -19.46 -9.59
C GLU A 117 -2.69 -20.99 -9.59
N ASP A 118 -2.89 -21.59 -10.77
CA ASP A 118 -2.65 -23.00 -10.99
C ASP A 118 -1.15 -23.26 -10.81
N TYR A 119 -0.78 -23.82 -9.67
CA TYR A 119 0.53 -24.42 -9.46
C TYR A 119 0.50 -25.84 -10.04
N GLU A 120 1.00 -26.02 -11.27
CA GLU A 120 1.50 -27.32 -11.77
C GLU A 120 2.90 -27.62 -11.20
#